data_AF-A0A6M3K412-F1
#
_entry.id   AF-A0A6M3K412-F1
#
_cell.length_a   1.000
_cell.length_b   1.000
_cell.length_c   1.000
_cell.angle_alpha   90.00
_cell.angle_beta   90.00
_cell.angle_gamma   90.00
#
_symmetry.space_group_name_H-M   'P 1'
#
loop_
_entity.id
_entity.type
_entity.pdbx_description
1 polymer ?
#
loop_
_entity_poly.entity_id
_entity_poly.type
_entity_poly.pdbx_seq_one_letter_code
_entity_poly.pdbx_strand_id
1 'polypeptide(L)'
;MPSDLDTFLSWGIEHDVGALGRGIKDYPGRVHHWFNGDGETAIQWAKNLPNGNGTIKHTCGHVDGFDVDWDWRNKDDYHYGTITGEGPGRSHGSSAMFATLAGLYMGYDRIVLAGCPLDSNGHYYWPEKTQDTLGPLWMGFDMMAWIDFRDSENGHRVRSLSGYTAKIMGYADKKWVQGE
;
A
#
# COMPACT_ATOMS: atom_id res chain seq x y z
N MET A 1 -5.04 -11.75 5.96
CA MET A 1 -4.84 -11.57 4.50
C MET A 1 -5.56 -12.61 3.68
N PRO A 2 -5.49 -13.94 3.95
CA PRO A 2 -6.22 -14.92 3.14
C PRO A 2 -7.71 -14.57 3.06
N SER A 3 -8.35 -14.27 4.19
CA SER A 3 -9.75 -13.85 4.24
C SER A 3 -10.09 -12.60 3.44
N ASP A 4 -9.27 -11.55 3.51
CA ASP A 4 -9.51 -10.28 2.80
C ASP A 4 -9.38 -10.50 1.30
N LEU A 5 -8.29 -11.14 0.89
CA LEU A 5 -8.00 -11.40 -0.51
C LEU A 5 -9.05 -12.33 -1.13
N ASP A 6 -9.40 -13.42 -0.45
CA ASP A 6 -10.44 -14.34 -0.88
C ASP A 6 -11.80 -13.62 -1.01
N THR A 7 -12.12 -12.74 -0.04
CA THR A 7 -13.34 -11.92 -0.09
C THR A 7 -13.35 -11.03 -1.33
N PHE A 8 -12.27 -10.28 -1.57
CA PHE A 8 -12.21 -9.38 -2.72
C PHE A 8 -12.23 -10.12 -4.05
N LEU A 9 -11.46 -11.20 -4.19
CA LEU A 9 -11.42 -12.03 -5.40
C LEU A 9 -12.80 -12.66 -5.69
N SER A 10 -13.57 -13.01 -4.65
CA SER A 10 -14.94 -13.52 -4.81
C SER A 10 -15.90 -12.53 -5.46
N TRP A 11 -15.59 -11.23 -5.47
CA TRP A 11 -16.43 -10.22 -6.10
C TRP A 11 -16.38 -10.30 -7.62
N GLY A 12 -15.33 -10.89 -8.20
CA GLY A 12 -15.17 -11.07 -9.65
C GLY A 12 -15.05 -9.75 -10.41
N ILE A 13 -14.52 -8.71 -9.76
CA ILE A 13 -14.32 -7.38 -10.37
C ILE A 13 -12.97 -7.38 -11.08
N GLU A 14 -12.91 -6.82 -12.30
CA GLU A 14 -11.66 -6.57 -13.00
C GLU A 14 -10.88 -5.45 -12.31
N HIS A 15 -9.59 -5.67 -12.05
CA HIS A 15 -8.77 -4.73 -11.29
C HIS A 15 -7.28 -4.92 -11.60
N ASP A 16 -6.52 -3.84 -11.44
CA ASP A 16 -5.08 -3.93 -11.31
C ASP A 16 -4.69 -4.28 -9.87
N VAL A 17 -3.48 -4.83 -9.72
CA VAL A 17 -3.01 -5.37 -8.45
C VAL A 17 -1.71 -4.68 -8.07
N GLY A 18 -1.75 -3.97 -6.95
CA GLY A 18 -0.58 -3.42 -6.27
C GLY A 18 -0.15 -4.31 -5.12
N ALA A 19 1.02 -4.94 -5.21
CA ALA A 19 1.58 -5.76 -4.13
C ALA A 19 2.63 -4.98 -3.32
N LEU A 20 2.61 -5.15 -2.00
CA LEU A 20 3.57 -4.54 -1.08
C LEU A 20 4.63 -5.56 -0.64
N GLY A 21 5.91 -5.21 -0.75
CA GLY A 21 7.01 -5.99 -0.19
C GLY A 21 6.94 -7.49 -0.57
N ARG A 22 6.79 -8.38 0.41
CA ARG A 22 6.69 -9.84 0.18
C ARG A 22 5.39 -10.29 -0.50
N GLY A 23 4.33 -9.49 -0.45
CA GLY A 23 3.01 -9.86 -1.00
C GLY A 23 3.03 -10.19 -2.49
N ILE A 24 4.04 -9.74 -3.23
CA ILE A 24 4.23 -10.10 -4.65
C ILE A 24 4.40 -11.61 -4.86
N LYS A 25 4.91 -12.35 -3.88
CA LYS A 25 5.13 -13.80 -3.97
C LYS A 25 3.88 -14.61 -3.67
N ASP A 26 2.96 -14.01 -2.94
CA ASP A 26 1.83 -14.71 -2.35
C ASP A 26 0.51 -14.42 -3.09
N TYR A 27 0.48 -13.41 -3.96
CA TYR A 27 -0.68 -13.12 -4.79
C TYR A 27 -0.82 -14.18 -5.89
N PRO A 28 -1.98 -14.86 -6.02
CA PRO A 28 -2.13 -15.98 -6.95
C PRO A 28 -2.23 -15.57 -8.43
N GLY A 29 -2.45 -14.29 -8.72
CA GLY A 29 -2.65 -13.76 -10.07
C GLY A 29 -1.51 -12.87 -10.57
N ARG A 30 -1.79 -12.08 -11.61
CA ARG A 30 -0.86 -11.06 -12.11
C ARG A 30 -0.78 -9.89 -11.14
N VAL A 31 0.45 -9.54 -10.74
CA VAL A 31 0.75 -8.29 -10.04
C VAL A 31 1.12 -7.24 -11.09
N HIS A 32 0.41 -6.11 -11.09
CA HIS A 32 0.61 -5.02 -12.05
C HIS A 32 1.65 -4.03 -11.54
N HIS A 33 1.58 -3.74 -10.24
CA HIS A 33 2.48 -2.82 -9.55
C HIS A 33 3.08 -3.50 -8.33
N TRP A 34 4.37 -3.30 -8.12
CA TRP A 34 5.06 -3.73 -6.92
C TRP A 34 5.66 -2.53 -6.21
N PHE A 35 5.32 -2.36 -4.94
CA PHE A 35 5.79 -1.25 -4.12
C PHE A 35 6.68 -1.79 -3.01
N ASN A 36 7.89 -1.26 -2.92
CA ASN A 36 8.81 -1.63 -1.85
C ASN A 36 9.74 -0.48 -1.46
N GLY A 37 10.07 -0.42 -0.17
CA GLY A 37 11.02 0.54 0.41
C GLY A 37 12.39 -0.07 0.66
N ASP A 38 13.35 0.81 0.91
CA ASP A 38 14.80 0.61 0.89
C ASP A 38 15.31 -0.62 1.64
N GLY A 39 16.31 -1.28 1.04
CA GLY A 39 17.11 -2.34 1.65
C GLY A 39 17.82 -3.19 0.60
N GLU A 40 18.99 -3.73 0.93
CA GLU A 40 19.75 -4.61 0.02
C GLU A 40 18.90 -5.78 -0.49
N THR A 41 18.05 -6.34 0.36
CA THR A 41 17.09 -7.39 -0.01
C THR A 41 16.09 -6.92 -1.07
N ALA A 42 15.59 -5.69 -0.98
CA ALA A 42 14.65 -5.13 -1.95
C ALA A 42 15.32 -4.92 -3.30
N ILE A 43 16.58 -4.45 -3.34
CA ILE A 43 17.39 -4.35 -4.57
C ILE A 43 17.60 -5.73 -5.20
N GLN A 44 17.98 -6.72 -4.39
CA GLN A 44 18.17 -8.07 -4.88
C GLN A 44 16.88 -8.64 -5.44
N TRP A 45 15.74 -8.36 -4.81
CA TRP A 45 14.44 -8.77 -5.35
C TRP A 45 14.08 -7.98 -6.59
N ALA A 46 14.30 -6.66 -6.66
CA ALA A 46 14.01 -5.89 -7.86
C ALA A 46 14.79 -6.40 -9.09
N LYS A 47 16.05 -6.83 -8.89
CA LYS A 47 16.93 -7.38 -9.93
C LYS A 47 16.60 -8.82 -10.33
N ASN A 48 16.08 -9.62 -9.39
CA ASN A 48 15.85 -11.06 -9.57
C ASN A 48 14.39 -11.47 -9.46
N LEU A 49 13.47 -10.50 -9.36
CA LEU A 49 12.05 -10.73 -9.40
C LEU A 49 11.83 -11.54 -10.68
N PRO A 50 11.28 -12.76 -10.57
CA PRO A 50 11.22 -13.68 -11.69
C PRO A 50 10.66 -12.93 -12.90
N ASN A 51 11.54 -12.69 -13.87
CA ASN A 51 11.27 -11.82 -15.01
C ASN A 51 9.96 -12.24 -15.68
N GLY A 52 9.11 -11.28 -16.06
CA GLY A 52 8.35 -11.44 -17.30
C GLY A 52 6.84 -11.17 -17.34
N ASN A 53 6.15 -10.77 -16.27
CA ASN A 53 4.71 -10.48 -16.35
C ASN A 53 4.35 -9.00 -16.60
N GLY A 54 5.33 -8.14 -16.88
CA GLY A 54 5.10 -6.71 -17.09
C GLY A 54 4.67 -5.98 -15.81
N THR A 55 5.20 -6.38 -14.65
CA THR A 55 5.01 -5.71 -13.36
C THR A 55 5.90 -4.47 -13.27
N ILE A 56 5.35 -3.33 -12.90
CA ILE A 56 6.08 -2.07 -12.69
C ILE A 56 6.57 -2.00 -11.24
N LYS A 57 7.85 -1.73 -11.03
CA LYS A 57 8.50 -1.71 -9.71
C LYS A 57 8.65 -0.26 -9.23
N HIS A 58 8.03 0.05 -8.11
CA HIS A 58 7.96 1.37 -7.49
C HIS A 58 8.74 1.41 -6.19
N THR A 59 9.51 2.48 -5.99
CA THR A 59 10.26 2.75 -4.76
C THR A 59 10.12 4.21 -4.33
N CYS A 60 10.51 4.49 -3.08
CA CYS A 60 10.43 5.80 -2.46
C CYS A 60 11.86 6.35 -2.31
N GLY A 61 12.35 7.07 -3.32
CA GLY A 61 13.76 7.44 -3.45
C GLY A 61 14.52 6.52 -4.41
N HIS A 62 15.66 6.98 -4.92
CA HIS A 62 16.39 6.27 -5.96
C HIS A 62 17.00 4.95 -5.45
N VAL A 63 16.58 3.83 -6.05
CA VAL A 63 17.08 2.48 -5.76
C VAL A 63 17.27 1.69 -7.05
N ASP A 64 18.46 1.10 -7.24
CA ASP A 64 18.80 0.29 -8.40
C ASP A 64 17.81 -0.86 -8.65
N GLY A 65 17.38 -1.01 -9.90
CA GLY A 65 16.53 -2.10 -10.35
C GLY A 65 15.02 -1.81 -10.28
N PHE A 66 14.62 -0.67 -9.74
CA PHE A 66 13.23 -0.17 -9.79
C PHE A 66 12.97 0.65 -11.06
N ASP A 67 11.71 0.69 -11.50
CA ASP A 67 11.31 1.37 -12.73
C ASP A 67 10.80 2.80 -12.45
N VAL A 68 10.21 3.02 -11.26
CA VAL A 68 9.62 4.29 -10.86
C VAL A 68 10.11 4.71 -9.48
N ASP A 69 10.61 5.94 -9.40
CA ASP A 69 11.09 6.58 -8.19
C ASP A 69 10.16 7.74 -7.78
N TRP A 70 9.54 7.56 -6.61
CA TRP A 70 8.69 8.53 -5.92
C TRP A 70 9.49 9.35 -4.90
N ASP A 71 10.56 10.02 -5.35
CA ASP A 71 11.36 10.92 -4.51
C ASP A 71 10.55 12.16 -4.09
N TRP A 72 9.86 12.04 -2.96
CA TRP A 72 9.09 13.09 -2.29
C TRP A 72 9.95 14.19 -1.65
N ARG A 73 11.29 14.03 -1.62
CA ARG A 73 12.20 15.03 -1.05
C ARG A 73 12.73 16.01 -2.09
N ASN A 74 12.82 15.60 -3.36
CA ASN A 74 13.46 16.40 -4.41
C ASN A 74 12.58 16.69 -5.63
N LYS A 75 11.34 16.22 -5.71
CA LYS A 75 10.49 16.50 -6.87
C LYS A 75 9.33 17.43 -6.55
N ASP A 76 9.18 18.45 -7.40
CA ASP A 76 8.13 19.46 -7.35
C ASP A 76 6.72 18.90 -7.66
N ASP A 77 6.59 17.63 -8.07
CA ASP A 77 5.35 17.02 -8.55
C ASP A 77 4.67 16.09 -7.52
N TYR A 78 5.41 15.60 -6.52
CA TYR A 78 4.88 14.72 -5.46
C TYR A 78 4.78 15.47 -4.12
N HIS A 79 3.73 16.27 -3.99
CA HIS A 79 3.47 17.02 -2.76
C HIS A 79 2.82 16.15 -1.70
N TYR A 80 3.59 15.27 -1.04
CA TYR A 80 3.13 14.50 0.12
C TYR A 80 2.37 15.42 1.09
N GLY A 81 2.92 16.60 1.37
CA GLY A 81 2.29 17.61 2.22
C GLY A 81 1.00 18.25 1.69
N THR A 82 0.77 18.26 0.38
CA THR A 82 -0.53 18.72 -0.17
C THR A 82 -1.58 17.61 -0.10
N ILE A 83 -1.16 16.35 -0.22
CA ILE A 83 -2.08 15.21 -0.11
C ILE A 83 -2.44 14.91 1.35
N THR A 84 -1.48 15.05 2.27
CA THR A 84 -1.66 14.75 3.70
C THR A 84 -1.90 15.98 4.57
N GLY A 85 -1.63 17.19 4.06
CA GLY A 85 -1.67 18.42 4.84
C GLY A 85 -0.41 18.67 5.71
N GLU A 86 0.61 17.80 5.67
CA GLU A 86 1.82 17.93 6.50
C GLU A 86 2.96 18.74 5.84
N GLY A 87 3.89 19.27 6.63
CA GLY A 87 5.08 19.99 6.11
C GLY A 87 6.11 19.06 5.43
N PRO A 88 6.95 19.58 4.51
CA PRO A 88 7.98 18.80 3.83
C PRO A 88 9.01 18.24 4.82
N GLY A 89 9.39 16.97 4.64
CA GLY A 89 10.43 16.30 5.44
C GLY A 89 9.95 15.19 6.39
N ARG A 90 8.64 14.94 6.48
CA ARG A 90 8.04 13.89 7.32
C ARG A 90 7.51 12.75 6.44
N SER A 91 8.17 11.58 6.47
CA SER A 91 7.59 10.33 5.97
C SER A 91 6.90 9.61 7.12
N HIS A 92 5.63 9.94 7.36
CA HIS A 92 4.81 9.19 8.30
C HIS A 92 3.88 8.22 7.56
N GLY A 93 3.40 7.21 8.27
CA GLY A 93 2.47 6.22 7.77
C GLY A 93 3.15 4.89 7.47
N SER A 94 2.55 4.12 6.56
CA SER A 94 2.97 2.75 6.27
C SER A 94 3.34 2.58 4.80
N SER A 95 3.99 1.46 4.45
CA SER A 95 4.20 1.10 3.04
C SER A 95 2.89 1.05 2.25
N ALA A 96 1.77 0.79 2.92
CA ALA A 96 0.44 0.85 2.30
C ALA A 96 0.00 2.28 2.00
N MET A 97 0.32 3.26 2.86
CA MET A 97 0.08 4.68 2.57
C MET A 97 0.87 5.09 1.33
N PHE A 98 2.17 4.76 1.28
CA PHE A 98 3.01 5.02 0.10
C PHE A 98 2.38 4.48 -1.20
N ALA A 99 2.00 3.21 -1.23
CA ALA A 99 1.38 2.62 -2.42
C ALA A 99 0.01 3.22 -2.75
N THR A 100 -0.76 3.62 -1.74
CA THR A 100 -2.05 4.31 -1.93
C THR A 100 -1.83 5.64 -2.65
N LEU A 101 -0.90 6.45 -2.17
CA LEU A 101 -0.58 7.75 -2.75
C LEU A 101 -0.02 7.61 -4.17
N ALA A 102 0.86 6.64 -4.40
CA ALA A 102 1.36 6.32 -5.74
C ALA A 102 0.22 5.89 -6.68
N GLY A 103 -0.71 5.06 -6.21
CA GLY A 103 -1.90 4.67 -6.97
C GLY A 103 -2.78 5.87 -7.36
N LEU A 104 -3.07 6.77 -6.41
CA LEU A 104 -3.84 7.97 -6.70
C LEU A 104 -3.16 8.86 -7.75
N TYR A 105 -1.84 9.01 -7.66
CA TYR A 105 -1.06 9.77 -8.64
C TYR A 105 -1.09 9.13 -10.04
N MET A 106 -1.08 7.79 -10.11
CA MET A 106 -1.26 7.06 -11.37
C MET A 106 -2.69 7.16 -11.94
N GLY A 107 -3.62 7.78 -11.21
CA GLY A 107 -4.99 8.04 -11.67
C GLY A 107 -6.02 7.01 -11.25
N TYR A 108 -5.71 6.10 -10.32
CA TYR A 108 -6.69 5.12 -9.84
C TYR A 108 -7.85 5.77 -9.08
N ASP A 109 -9.08 5.56 -9.55
CA ASP A 109 -10.29 6.15 -8.97
C ASP A 109 -10.77 5.48 -7.69
N ARG A 110 -10.52 4.18 -7.55
CA ARG A 110 -10.90 3.40 -6.38
C ARG A 110 -9.77 2.47 -6.01
N ILE A 111 -9.30 2.57 -4.76
CA ILE A 111 -8.25 1.71 -4.21
C ILE A 111 -8.85 0.91 -3.05
N VAL A 112 -8.71 -0.41 -3.13
CA VAL A 112 -9.08 -1.33 -2.05
C VAL A 112 -7.82 -1.84 -1.37
N LEU A 113 -7.71 -1.59 -0.07
CA LEU A 113 -6.62 -2.09 0.76
C LEU A 113 -6.99 -3.47 1.32
N ALA A 114 -6.14 -4.46 1.03
CA ALA A 114 -6.23 -5.82 1.53
C ALA A 114 -4.99 -6.16 2.38
N GLY A 115 -5.18 -6.76 3.56
CA GLY A 115 -4.04 -7.14 4.40
C GLY A 115 -3.23 -5.97 4.96
N CYS A 116 -3.84 -4.79 5.07
CA CYS A 116 -3.25 -3.60 5.67
C CYS A 116 -4.02 -3.19 6.94
N PRO A 117 -4.06 -4.01 8.01
CA PRO A 117 -4.99 -3.78 9.11
C PRO A 117 -4.60 -2.65 10.07
N LEU A 118 -3.37 -2.12 10.00
CA LEU A 118 -2.81 -1.19 10.99
C LEU A 118 -2.99 -1.71 12.43
N ASP A 119 -2.66 -2.99 12.63
CA ASP A 119 -2.61 -3.63 13.94
C ASP A 119 -1.22 -4.20 14.23
N SER A 120 -1.06 -4.79 15.41
CA SER A 120 0.18 -5.40 15.87
C SER A 120 0.29 -6.90 15.54
N ASN A 121 -0.63 -7.50 14.77
CA ASN A 121 -0.68 -8.95 14.57
C ASN A 121 0.43 -9.49 13.65
N GLY A 122 1.21 -8.59 13.03
CA GLY A 122 2.31 -8.95 12.17
C GLY A 122 1.87 -9.47 10.81
N HIS A 123 2.83 -9.90 9.99
CA HIS A 123 2.49 -10.41 8.65
C HIS A 123 1.85 -11.80 8.72
N TYR A 124 0.79 -12.03 7.96
CA TYR A 124 0.06 -13.30 7.93
C TYR A 124 0.92 -14.51 7.51
N TYR A 125 1.97 -14.31 6.70
CA TYR A 125 2.87 -15.36 6.23
C TYR A 125 3.88 -15.82 7.28
N TRP A 126 3.97 -15.14 8.43
CA TRP A 126 4.74 -15.62 9.57
C TRP A 126 3.84 -16.48 10.46
N PRO A 127 4.05 -17.81 10.53
CA PRO A 127 3.23 -18.70 11.34
C PRO A 127 3.42 -18.43 12.83
N GLU A 128 4.66 -18.17 13.25
CA GLU A 128 4.99 -17.82 14.63
C GLU A 128 4.90 -16.31 14.83
N LYS A 129 4.17 -15.92 15.88
CA LYS A 129 4.04 -14.52 16.32
C LYS A 129 5.01 -14.28 17.48
N THR A 130 6.23 -13.89 17.12
CA THR A 130 7.27 -13.47 18.07
C THR A 130 7.41 -11.97 18.04
N GLN A 131 8.14 -11.39 18.99
CA GLN A 131 8.39 -9.94 19.03
C GLN A 131 8.94 -9.39 17.70
N ASP A 132 9.71 -10.20 16.96
CA ASP A 132 10.30 -9.81 15.67
C ASP A 132 9.34 -9.93 14.48
N THR A 133 8.21 -10.62 14.63
CA THR A 133 7.22 -10.83 13.56
C THR A 133 5.92 -10.07 13.77
N LEU A 134 5.70 -9.49 14.96
CA LEU A 134 4.58 -8.62 15.26
C LEU A 134 4.66 -7.30 14.49
N GLY A 135 3.49 -6.74 14.22
CA GLY A 135 3.38 -5.41 13.62
C GLY A 135 3.77 -4.35 14.64
N PRO A 136 4.22 -3.16 14.21
CA PRO A 136 4.50 -2.07 15.13
C PRO A 136 3.21 -1.66 15.85
N LEU A 137 3.37 -1.04 17.03
CA LEU A 137 2.27 -0.31 17.64
C LEU A 137 2.06 0.97 16.84
N TRP A 138 1.01 0.99 16.03
CA TRP A 138 0.60 2.15 15.24
C TRP A 138 0.07 3.24 16.17
N MET A 139 0.93 4.19 16.53
CA MET A 139 0.62 5.31 17.42
C MET A 139 1.21 6.60 16.89
N GLY A 140 0.65 7.73 17.33
CA GLY A 140 1.19 9.05 17.00
C GLY A 140 1.07 9.35 15.51
N PHE A 141 2.17 9.80 14.91
CA PHE A 141 2.17 10.37 13.56
C PHE A 141 1.74 9.39 12.46
N ASP A 142 2.06 8.09 12.57
CA ASP A 142 1.69 7.12 11.53
C ASP A 142 0.18 6.89 11.45
N MET A 143 -0.51 6.91 12.60
CA MET A 143 -1.97 6.80 12.66
C MET A 143 -2.63 8.12 12.26
N MET A 144 -2.07 9.25 12.69
CA MET A 144 -2.55 10.58 12.30
C MET A 144 -2.51 10.78 10.79
N ALA A 145 -1.46 10.33 10.11
CA ALA A 145 -1.35 10.42 8.65
C ALA A 145 -2.55 9.76 7.92
N TRP A 146 -3.07 8.63 8.44
CA TRP A 146 -4.28 8.00 7.88
C TRP A 146 -5.55 8.77 8.18
N ILE A 147 -5.65 9.39 9.36
CA ILE A 147 -6.79 10.22 9.75
C ILE A 147 -6.83 11.50 8.91
N ASP A 148 -5.69 12.16 8.76
CA ASP A 148 -5.57 13.38 7.95
C ASP A 148 -5.84 13.07 6.47
N PHE A 149 -5.31 11.95 5.97
CA PHE A 149 -5.59 11.49 4.61
C PHE A 149 -7.08 11.17 4.38
N ARG A 150 -7.79 10.57 5.35
CA ARG A 150 -9.24 10.35 5.28
C ARG A 150 -10.00 11.65 5.03
N ASP A 151 -9.57 12.73 5.69
CA ASP A 151 -10.23 14.04 5.63
C ASP A 151 -9.78 14.89 4.42
N SER A 152 -8.82 14.38 3.63
CA SER A 152 -8.41 14.99 2.36
C SER A 152 -9.45 14.82 1.25
N GLU A 153 -9.28 15.57 0.16
CA GLU A 153 -10.13 15.43 -1.03
C GLU A 153 -10.07 14.02 -1.66
N ASN A 154 -9.00 13.26 -1.43
CA ASN A 154 -8.81 11.93 -2.01
C ASN A 154 -9.24 10.80 -1.06
N GLY A 155 -9.52 11.08 0.21
CA GLY A 155 -9.83 10.04 1.22
C GLY A 155 -11.05 9.18 0.86
N HIS A 156 -12.01 9.72 0.12
CA HIS A 156 -13.21 9.01 -0.33
C HIS A 156 -12.95 7.93 -1.39
N ARG A 157 -11.78 7.97 -2.07
CA ARG A 157 -11.37 7.05 -3.14
C ARG A 157 -10.72 5.77 -2.60
N VAL A 158 -10.52 5.68 -1.29
CA VAL A 158 -9.78 4.58 -0.65
C VAL A 158 -10.64 3.94 0.43
N ARG A 159 -10.73 2.61 0.39
CA ARG A 159 -11.40 1.80 1.41
C ARG A 159 -10.53 0.60 1.76
N SER A 160 -10.75 0.02 2.94
CA SER A 160 -10.04 -1.19 3.38
C SER A 160 -11.02 -2.32 3.65
N LEU A 161 -10.60 -3.55 3.39
CA LEU A 161 -11.42 -4.73 3.68
C LEU A 161 -11.49 -5.05 5.17
N SER A 162 -10.47 -4.67 5.94
CA SER A 162 -10.37 -5.05 7.34
C SER A 162 -9.52 -4.09 8.20
N GLY A 163 -9.47 -4.40 9.50
CA GLY A 163 -8.60 -3.77 10.49
C GLY A 163 -8.97 -2.35 10.88
N TYR A 164 -8.05 -1.67 11.57
CA TYR A 164 -8.18 -0.26 11.92
C TYR A 164 -8.20 0.64 10.69
N THR A 165 -7.51 0.25 9.62
CA THR A 165 -7.59 0.98 8.34
C THR A 165 -9.01 1.04 7.82
N ALA A 166 -9.81 -0.03 7.91
CA ALA A 166 -11.22 0.00 7.53
C ALA A 166 -12.08 0.86 8.47
N LYS A 167 -11.72 0.95 9.77
CA LYS A 167 -12.39 1.86 10.70
C LYS A 167 -12.10 3.34 10.38
N ILE A 168 -10.90 3.65 9.91
CA ILE A 168 -10.50 5.01 9.53
C ILE A 168 -11.06 5.36 8.15
N MET A 169 -10.72 4.57 7.14
CA MET A 169 -11.03 4.87 5.74
C MET A 169 -12.43 4.43 5.33
N GLY A 170 -13.11 3.59 6.11
CA GLY A 170 -14.35 2.93 5.71
C GLY A 170 -14.10 1.53 5.14
N TYR A 171 -15.11 0.67 5.29
CA TYR A 171 -15.10 -0.69 4.78
C TYR A 171 -15.32 -0.70 3.26
N ALA A 172 -14.48 -1.45 2.55
CA ALA A 172 -14.71 -1.74 1.15
C ALA A 172 -15.82 -2.79 1.03
N ASP A 173 -16.77 -2.54 0.14
CA ASP A 173 -17.73 -3.54 -0.30
C ASP A 173 -17.85 -3.53 -1.83
N LYS A 174 -18.51 -4.55 -2.37
CA LYS A 174 -18.68 -4.72 -3.81
C LYS A 174 -19.37 -3.52 -4.47
N LYS A 175 -20.37 -2.93 -3.80
CA LYS A 175 -21.16 -1.80 -4.34
C LYS A 175 -20.31 -0.55 -4.50
N TRP A 176 -19.55 -0.21 -3.46
CA TRP A 176 -18.65 0.93 -3.49
C TRP A 176 -17.60 0.82 -4.60
N VAL A 177 -17.02 -0.37 -4.80
CA VAL A 177 -16.05 -0.60 -5.89
C VAL A 177 -16.70 -0.41 -7.27
N GLN A 178 -17.96 -0.81 -7.42
CA GLN A 178 -18.71 -0.65 -8.67
C GLN A 178 -19.25 0.77 -8.88
N GLY A 179 -19.17 1.64 -7.86
CA GLY A 179 -19.65 3.02 -7.92
C GLY A 179 -21.14 3.20 -7.64
N GLU A 180 -21.74 2.25 -6.91
CA GLU A 180 -23.12 2.30 -6.42
C GLU A 180 -23.25 2.98 -5.06
#